data_AF-A0A6A5XDY3-F1
#
_entry.id   AF-A0A6A5XDY3-F1
#
_cell.length_a   1.000
_cell.length_b   1.000
_cell.length_c   1.000
_cell.angle_alpha   90.00
_cell.angle_beta   90.00
_cell.angle_gamma   90.00
#
_symmetry.space_group_name_H-M   'P 1'
#
loop_
_entity.id
_entity.type
_entity.pdbx_description
1 polymer ?
#
loop_
_entity_poly.entity_id
_entity_poly.type
_entity_poly.pdbx_seq_one_letter_code
_entity_poly.pdbx_strand_id
1 'polypeptide(L)'
;MACLTSLPAEIRQDILVRLFPDSISISHPWRSLVILLHINRILRHDTALLINIWTPVSFVSRPSQLQAPNNDFRQDIPVYLIPDSLLSISFPWRSLITPFLANHNLQLSTSVLKTCGVPTSAVSRLSQLQASNCNFRPNFLIDGNPYTAKSRQLTLSIFEDSKARPITWANQLVLWAPRGWVPHAELVQAWIDAVPNLPSNPEEIHLDVTPVPADSRRKHPLQLRSYVHERSAREHFLDSHIDGVSRLVRDINKRFGGRVPIHLTGSLSEKSEFFVNNVRSKSGVDIKFKGTWVTAIDALWPSIAYAASTLAHLGQVKKGKGKGKGANRLTRFMRIKWSWPTKWAFAKVVHDWGNDRAMEILTAFAKFEMDEKSESMSFEPVRKDERALQHHVAYDLGLESESYGSGSDRYVVVSKRITFENVDTCLPLYRNEIKRMKDQAQSAEFWALTGQPSPFV
;
A
#
# COMPACT_ATOMS: atom_id res chain seq x y z
N MET A 1 7.41 27.34 25.60
CA MET A 1 6.95 27.66 24.22
C MET A 1 7.01 26.40 23.38
N ALA A 2 5.91 25.99 22.75
CA ALA A 2 5.91 24.88 21.80
C ALA A 2 6.64 25.29 20.51
N CYS A 3 7.52 24.43 19.99
CA CYS A 3 8.24 24.65 18.74
C CYS A 3 7.64 23.78 17.64
N LEU A 4 7.63 24.24 16.39
CA LEU A 4 7.16 23.43 15.25
C LEU A 4 7.89 22.08 15.19
N THR A 5 9.16 22.03 15.59
CA THR A 5 10.00 20.81 15.57
C THR A 5 9.69 19.83 16.69
N SER A 6 8.98 20.25 17.75
CA SER A 6 8.55 19.36 18.84
C SER A 6 7.21 18.68 18.56
N LEU A 7 6.59 18.95 17.39
CA LEU A 7 5.39 18.26 16.94
C LEU A 7 5.71 16.93 16.24
N PRO A 8 4.80 15.94 16.29
CA PRO A 8 4.84 14.76 15.43
C PRO A 8 5.02 15.13 13.95
N ALA A 9 5.72 14.27 13.20
CA ALA A 9 6.11 14.52 11.81
C ALA A 9 4.91 14.79 10.89
N GLU A 10 3.80 14.10 11.15
CA GLU A 10 2.56 14.16 10.41
C GLU A 10 1.90 15.55 10.55
N ILE A 11 1.89 16.10 11.77
CA ILE A 11 1.38 17.45 12.02
C ILE A 11 2.28 18.49 11.36
N ARG A 12 3.61 18.31 11.45
CA ARG A 12 4.56 19.20 10.77
C ARG A 12 4.32 19.22 9.27
N GLN A 13 4.09 18.06 8.65
CA GLN A 13 3.87 17.95 7.21
C GLN A 13 2.55 18.58 6.77
N ASP A 14 1.43 18.33 7.47
CA ASP A 14 0.13 18.93 7.12
C ASP A 14 0.14 20.46 7.31
N ILE A 15 0.78 20.93 8.38
CA ILE A 15 1.02 22.36 8.61
C ILE A 15 1.84 22.96 7.45
N LEU A 16 2.93 22.32 7.04
CA LEU A 16 3.79 22.84 5.97
C LEU A 16 3.04 22.83 4.63
N VAL A 17 2.32 21.77 4.29
CA VAL A 17 1.58 21.64 3.02
C VAL A 17 0.50 22.72 2.87
N ARG A 18 -0.19 23.09 3.96
CA ARG A 18 -1.26 24.09 3.91
C ARG A 18 -0.78 25.54 3.88
N LEU A 19 0.49 25.78 4.23
CA LEU A 19 1.00 27.14 4.47
C LEU A 19 2.02 27.62 3.43
N PHE A 20 2.50 26.74 2.55
CA PHE A 20 3.29 27.17 1.40
C PHE A 20 2.36 27.61 0.26
N PRO A 21 2.57 28.80 -0.35
CA PRO A 21 1.90 29.14 -1.58
C PRO A 21 2.35 28.19 -2.71
N ASP A 22 1.47 27.93 -3.67
CA ASP A 22 1.70 27.00 -4.80
C ASP A 22 2.95 27.34 -5.63
N SER A 23 3.48 28.56 -5.51
CA SER A 23 4.79 28.95 -6.02
C SER A 23 5.43 30.06 -5.18
N ILE A 24 6.73 29.94 -4.90
CA ILE A 24 7.55 31.02 -4.33
C ILE A 24 8.54 31.48 -5.41
N SER A 25 8.37 32.69 -5.92
CA SER A 25 9.36 33.34 -6.79
C SER A 25 10.41 34.04 -5.93
N ILE A 26 11.68 33.63 -6.07
CA ILE A 26 12.84 34.14 -5.30
C ILE A 26 13.31 35.52 -5.81
N SER A 27 12.49 36.23 -6.60
CA SER A 27 12.89 37.50 -7.20
C SER A 27 13.17 38.62 -6.18
N HIS A 28 12.64 38.52 -4.95
CA HIS A 28 12.74 39.58 -3.93
C HIS A 28 13.03 39.01 -2.53
N PRO A 29 14.30 39.05 -2.04
CA PRO A 29 14.71 38.37 -0.81
C PRO A 29 14.03 38.93 0.44
N TRP A 30 13.81 40.24 0.52
CA TRP A 30 13.19 40.90 1.68
C TRP A 30 11.69 40.63 1.79
N ARG A 31 10.95 40.61 0.66
CA ARG A 31 9.54 40.20 0.65
C ARG A 31 9.40 38.73 1.04
N SER A 32 10.30 37.88 0.55
CA SER A 32 10.34 36.45 0.89
C SER A 32 10.60 36.24 2.39
N LEU A 33 11.49 37.03 3.01
CA LEU A 33 11.77 36.98 4.44
C LEU A 33 10.57 37.41 5.30
N VAL A 34 9.88 38.50 4.93
CA VAL A 34 8.67 38.96 5.66
C VAL A 34 7.54 37.94 5.54
N ILE A 35 7.34 37.35 4.37
CA ILE A 35 6.39 36.26 4.14
C ILE A 35 6.76 35.05 5.02
N LEU A 36 8.04 34.64 5.06
CA LEU A 36 8.51 33.54 5.90
C LEU A 36 8.36 33.81 7.41
N LEU A 37 8.56 35.05 7.86
CA LEU A 37 8.36 35.47 9.25
C LEU A 37 6.87 35.51 9.61
N HIS A 38 6.02 35.95 8.68
CA HIS A 38 4.56 35.96 8.86
C HIS A 38 4.01 34.54 8.89
N ILE A 39 4.45 33.67 7.96
CA ILE A 39 4.17 32.23 7.99
C ILE A 39 4.67 31.63 9.30
N ASN A 40 5.89 31.95 9.79
CA ASN A 40 6.37 31.50 11.10
C ASN A 40 5.51 31.94 12.28
N ARG A 41 4.96 33.16 12.23
CA ARG A 41 4.06 33.67 13.27
C ARG A 41 2.72 32.94 13.25
N ILE A 42 2.14 32.75 12.06
CA ILE A 42 0.92 31.95 11.85
C ILE A 42 1.16 30.52 12.32
N LEU A 43 2.27 29.89 11.89
CA LEU A 43 2.73 28.58 12.33
C LEU A 43 2.73 28.45 13.85
N ARG A 44 3.28 29.43 14.58
CA ARG A 44 3.34 29.38 16.06
C ARG A 44 1.97 29.52 16.72
N HIS A 45 1.11 30.38 16.19
CA HIS A 45 -0.24 30.58 16.72
C HIS A 45 -1.14 29.37 16.43
N ASP A 46 -1.12 28.90 15.19
CA ASP A 46 -1.88 27.74 14.74
C ASP A 46 -1.34 26.45 15.35
N THR A 47 -0.04 26.36 15.65
CA THR A 47 0.53 25.22 16.41
C THR A 47 -0.06 25.13 17.82
N ALA A 48 -0.26 26.24 18.52
CA ALA A 48 -0.88 26.22 19.85
C ALA A 48 -2.34 25.77 19.77
N LEU A 49 -3.07 26.26 18.77
CA LEU A 49 -4.45 25.89 18.52
C LEU A 49 -4.57 24.42 18.05
N LEU A 50 -3.66 23.97 17.18
CA LEU A 50 -3.55 22.59 16.73
C LEU A 50 -3.17 21.67 17.88
N ILE A 51 -2.24 22.01 18.76
CA ILE A 51 -1.92 21.19 19.94
C ILE A 51 -3.14 21.06 20.87
N ASN A 52 -3.95 22.11 21.01
CA ASN A 52 -5.16 22.10 21.83
C ASN A 52 -6.30 21.26 21.23
N ILE A 53 -6.34 21.10 19.91
CA ILE A 53 -7.39 20.33 19.20
C ILE A 53 -6.89 18.92 18.82
N TRP A 54 -5.58 18.77 18.64
CA TRP A 54 -4.95 17.54 18.20
C TRP A 54 -5.02 16.52 19.30
N THR A 55 -5.58 15.38 18.93
CA THR A 55 -5.68 14.23 19.81
C THR A 55 -4.84 13.10 19.23
N PRO A 56 -3.82 12.64 19.97
CA PRO A 56 -2.90 11.65 19.45
C PRO A 56 -3.66 10.37 19.11
N VAL A 57 -3.54 9.94 17.86
CA VAL A 57 -3.88 8.59 17.45
C VAL A 57 -2.67 7.71 17.78
N SER A 58 -2.83 6.83 18.76
CA SER A 58 -1.79 5.85 19.10
C SER A 58 -1.89 4.68 18.15
N PHE A 59 -0.94 4.53 17.23
CA PHE A 59 -0.88 3.37 16.34
C PHE A 59 0.06 2.32 16.92
N VAL A 60 -0.46 1.12 17.17
CA VAL A 60 0.30 -0.03 17.67
C VAL A 60 0.26 -1.09 16.60
N SER A 61 1.42 -1.36 16.00
CA SER A 61 1.57 -2.33 14.91
C SER A 61 1.91 -3.73 15.42
N ARG A 62 2.40 -3.85 16.67
CA ARG A 62 2.85 -5.12 17.25
C ARG A 62 2.31 -5.32 18.67
N PRO A 63 1.81 -6.52 19.02
CA PRO A 63 1.45 -6.86 20.40
C PRO A 63 2.60 -6.69 21.39
N SER A 64 3.85 -6.94 20.95
CA SER A 64 5.04 -6.79 21.79
C SER A 64 5.31 -5.35 22.24
N GLN A 65 4.78 -4.34 21.52
CA GLN A 65 4.88 -2.94 21.94
C GLN A 65 4.09 -2.67 23.24
N LEU A 66 3.12 -3.53 23.58
CA LEU A 66 2.33 -3.46 24.82
C LEU A 66 2.96 -4.24 25.98
N GLN A 67 3.94 -5.12 25.71
CA GLN A 67 4.54 -5.99 26.74
C GLN A 67 5.76 -5.36 27.43
N ALA A 68 6.20 -4.17 27.00
CA ALA A 68 7.35 -3.53 27.63
C ALA A 68 7.01 -3.13 29.08
N PRO A 69 7.76 -3.62 30.10
CA PRO A 69 7.43 -3.42 31.52
C PRO A 69 7.42 -1.96 31.98
N ASN A 70 7.94 -1.05 31.15
CA ASN A 70 7.73 0.39 31.26
C ASN A 70 6.87 0.81 30.07
N ASN A 71 5.56 1.02 30.29
CA ASN A 71 4.59 1.53 29.31
C ASN A 71 4.88 3.01 28.92
N ASP A 72 6.14 3.35 28.66
CA ASP A 72 6.50 4.51 27.86
C ASP A 72 6.32 4.07 26.40
N PHE A 73 5.20 4.46 25.80
CA PHE A 73 4.93 4.30 24.37
C PHE A 73 6.08 4.95 23.57
N ARG A 74 7.12 4.16 23.26
CA ARG A 74 8.10 4.53 22.24
C ARG A 74 7.38 4.42 20.91
N GLN A 75 6.92 5.56 20.39
CA GLN A 75 6.61 5.66 18.98
C GLN A 75 7.90 5.28 18.25
N ASP A 76 7.89 4.19 17.49
CA ASP A 76 8.93 3.90 16.51
C ASP A 76 8.89 5.03 15.48
N ILE A 77 9.59 6.13 15.74
CA ILE A 77 9.72 7.25 14.80
C ILE A 77 10.45 6.68 13.59
N PRO A 78 9.86 6.68 12.38
CA PRO A 78 10.58 6.26 11.19
C PRO A 78 11.82 7.15 11.00
N VAL A 79 12.99 6.51 11.00
CA VAL A 79 14.25 7.15 10.64
C VAL A 79 14.23 7.39 9.14
N TYR A 80 13.94 8.62 8.72
CA TYR A 80 14.12 9.02 7.33
C TYR A 80 15.60 9.37 7.10
N LEU A 81 16.27 8.56 6.28
CA LEU A 81 17.53 8.95 5.66
C LEU A 81 17.23 10.08 4.67
N ILE A 82 17.82 11.25 4.89
CA ILE A 82 17.82 12.32 3.89
C ILE A 82 18.61 11.79 2.68
N PRO A 83 18.05 11.77 1.46
CA PRO A 83 18.81 11.40 0.28
C PRO A 83 20.03 12.32 0.11
N ASP A 84 21.20 11.74 -0.14
CA ASP A 84 22.46 12.49 -0.34
C ASP A 84 22.35 13.55 -1.45
N SER A 85 21.37 13.43 -2.35
CA SER A 85 21.08 14.40 -3.41
C SER A 85 20.59 15.77 -2.94
N LEU A 86 20.15 15.92 -1.68
CA LEU A 86 19.78 17.22 -1.09
C LEU A 86 20.96 17.96 -0.45
N LEU A 87 22.15 17.35 -0.38
CA LEU A 87 23.33 17.89 0.30
C LEU A 87 24.33 18.60 -0.65
N SER A 88 24.05 18.68 -1.95
CA SER A 88 24.98 19.26 -2.93
C SER A 88 24.80 20.76 -3.21
N ILE A 89 24.07 21.49 -2.37
CA ILE A 89 23.88 22.95 -2.53
C ILE A 89 24.79 23.69 -1.54
N SER A 90 25.89 24.24 -2.06
CA SER A 90 26.83 25.05 -1.29
C SER A 90 26.25 26.44 -1.00
N PHE A 91 25.74 26.68 0.20
CA PHE A 91 25.35 28.01 0.71
C PHE A 91 25.77 28.21 2.19
N PRO A 92 26.05 29.44 2.64
CA PRO A 92 26.76 29.67 3.90
C PRO A 92 25.78 29.85 5.08
N TRP A 93 25.46 28.77 5.79
CA TRP A 93 24.64 28.80 7.03
C TRP A 93 25.43 28.45 8.31
N ARG A 94 26.75 28.59 8.30
CA ARG A 94 27.66 28.11 9.38
C ARG A 94 27.34 28.66 10.78
N SER A 95 26.69 29.82 10.91
CA SER A 95 26.38 30.43 12.21
C SER A 95 25.00 30.05 12.78
N LEU A 96 24.10 29.46 11.99
CA LEU A 96 22.73 29.13 12.40
C LEU A 96 22.48 27.64 12.58
N ILE A 97 23.29 26.79 11.95
CA ILE A 97 23.18 25.34 12.04
C ILE A 97 23.68 24.81 13.39
N THR A 98 24.69 25.42 14.00
CA THR A 98 25.31 24.91 15.23
C THR A 98 24.38 24.97 16.45
N PRO A 99 23.64 26.08 16.72
CA PRO A 99 22.64 26.11 17.78
C PRO A 99 21.42 25.21 17.47
N PHE A 100 21.10 25.04 16.18
CA PHE A 100 19.98 24.24 15.70
C PHE A 100 20.23 22.73 15.86
N LEU A 101 21.43 22.24 15.53
CA LEU A 101 21.79 20.82 15.70
C LEU A 101 22.01 20.44 17.18
N ALA A 102 22.53 21.36 18.00
CA ALA A 102 22.74 21.12 19.42
C ALA A 102 21.43 20.95 20.22
N ASN A 103 20.34 21.56 19.76
CA ASN A 103 19.03 21.53 20.45
C ASN A 103 18.06 20.45 19.94
N HIS A 104 18.37 19.73 18.84
CA HIS A 104 17.32 19.02 18.07
C HIS A 104 17.58 17.55 17.74
N ASN A 105 18.54 16.89 18.40
CA ASN A 105 18.67 15.42 18.45
C ASN A 105 18.56 14.68 17.09
N LEU A 106 19.03 15.30 16.00
CA LEU A 106 19.11 14.67 14.68
C LEU A 106 20.36 13.77 14.63
N GLN A 107 20.19 12.50 14.28
CA GLN A 107 21.32 11.61 14.00
C GLN A 107 21.91 11.96 12.62
N LEU A 108 22.92 12.83 12.63
CA LEU A 108 23.87 12.90 11.53
C LEU A 108 24.97 11.88 11.80
N SER A 109 25.36 11.10 10.79
CA SER A 109 26.53 10.26 10.88
C SER A 109 27.72 11.08 11.37
N THR A 110 28.52 10.53 12.28
CA THR A 110 29.75 11.18 12.77
C THR A 110 30.72 11.51 11.63
N SER A 111 30.64 10.80 10.49
CA SER A 111 31.35 11.15 9.26
C SER A 111 30.84 12.46 8.65
N VAL A 112 29.52 12.67 8.57
CA VAL A 112 28.89 13.89 8.03
C VAL A 112 29.22 15.10 8.89
N LEU A 113 29.16 14.97 10.21
CA LEU A 113 29.52 16.06 11.15
C LEU A 113 30.99 16.46 11.03
N LYS A 114 31.90 15.51 10.81
CA LYS A 114 33.32 15.77 10.55
C LYS A 114 33.53 16.47 9.21
N THR A 115 32.84 16.04 8.15
CA THR A 115 32.90 16.67 6.83
C THR A 115 32.37 18.11 6.85
N CYS A 116 31.42 18.41 7.74
CA CYS A 116 30.92 19.78 7.96
C CYS A 116 31.80 20.64 8.90
N GLY A 117 32.93 20.12 9.39
CA GLY A 117 33.86 20.86 10.25
C GLY A 117 33.37 21.09 11.69
N VAL A 118 32.46 20.25 12.19
CA VAL A 118 31.97 20.35 13.58
C VAL A 118 33.09 19.93 14.54
N PRO A 119 33.40 20.72 15.58
CA PRO A 119 34.47 20.39 16.53
C PRO A 119 34.23 19.05 17.23
N THR A 120 35.26 18.21 17.33
CA THR A 120 35.19 16.87 17.93
C THR A 120 34.65 16.89 19.37
N SER A 121 34.91 17.96 20.13
CA SER A 121 34.38 18.16 21.49
C SER A 121 32.86 18.35 21.53
N ALA A 122 32.27 18.96 20.51
CA ALA A 122 30.82 19.11 20.38
C ALA A 122 30.14 17.78 19.99
N VAL A 123 30.79 16.98 19.14
CA VAL A 123 30.34 15.62 18.78
C VAL A 123 30.34 14.70 19.99
N SER A 124 31.38 14.77 20.84
CA SER A 124 31.45 13.99 22.09
C SER A 124 30.39 14.41 23.11
N ARG A 125 30.11 15.72 23.26
CA ARG A 125 29.02 16.22 24.12
C ARG A 125 27.64 15.80 23.63
N LEU A 126 27.39 15.83 22.32
CA LEU A 126 26.15 15.32 21.73
C LEU A 126 25.96 13.83 22.00
N SER A 127 27.03 13.04 21.87
CA SER A 127 27.00 11.60 22.17
C SER A 127 26.74 11.32 23.65
N GLN A 128 27.30 12.13 24.56
CA GLN A 128 27.04 12.04 26.00
C GLN A 128 25.61 12.47 26.37
N LEU A 129 25.07 13.51 25.74
CA LEU A 129 23.67 13.95 25.92
C LEU A 129 22.66 12.94 25.35
N GLN A 130 23.03 12.19 24.31
CA GLN A 130 22.22 11.10 23.76
C GLN A 130 22.22 9.87 24.67
N ALA A 131 23.37 9.57 25.31
CA ALA A 131 23.48 8.47 26.26
C ALA A 131 22.76 8.75 27.61
N SER A 132 22.58 10.02 27.99
CA SER A 132 21.93 10.41 29.25
C SER A 132 20.43 10.76 29.13
N ASN A 133 19.89 10.97 27.93
CA ASN A 133 18.49 11.37 27.70
C ASN A 133 17.49 10.20 27.49
N CYS A 134 17.75 9.02 28.05
CA CYS A 134 16.90 7.85 27.82
C CYS A 134 15.52 7.88 28.53
N ASN A 135 15.22 8.93 29.32
CA ASN A 135 13.95 9.10 30.06
C ASN A 135 13.29 10.47 29.76
N PHE A 136 13.18 10.85 28.49
CA PHE A 136 12.49 12.09 28.13
C PHE A 136 10.97 11.88 28.17
N ARG A 137 10.33 12.16 29.32
CA ARG A 137 8.91 12.52 29.36
C ARG A 137 8.82 13.98 28.93
N PRO A 138 8.26 14.31 27.76
CA PRO A 138 8.03 15.71 27.45
C PRO A 138 6.87 16.19 28.34
N ASN A 139 7.21 16.75 29.50
CA ASN A 139 6.29 17.51 30.33
C ASN A 139 5.99 18.83 29.61
N PHE A 140 5.17 18.79 28.57
CA PHE A 140 4.66 20.01 27.95
C PHE A 140 3.73 20.68 28.94
N LEU A 141 3.93 21.98 29.18
CA LEU A 141 2.96 22.80 29.91
C LEU A 141 2.14 23.57 28.87
N ILE A 142 0.81 23.44 28.90
CA ILE A 142 -0.13 24.28 28.17
C ILE A 142 -0.80 25.18 29.21
N ASP A 143 -0.64 26.50 29.07
CA ASP A 143 -1.13 27.50 30.03
C ASP A 143 -0.74 27.21 31.49
N GLY A 144 0.49 26.72 31.70
CA GLY A 144 1.01 26.39 33.03
C GLY A 144 0.62 25.01 33.56
N ASN A 145 -0.21 24.24 32.85
CA ASN A 145 -0.64 22.91 33.26
C ASN A 145 0.07 21.79 32.47
N PRO A 146 0.51 20.70 33.13
CA PRO A 146 1.10 19.55 32.43
C PRO A 146 0.10 18.91 31.47
N TYR A 147 0.41 19.01 30.19
CA TYR A 147 -0.29 18.33 29.12
C TYR A 147 -0.06 16.83 29.26
N THR A 148 -1.11 16.15 29.70
CA THR A 148 -1.16 14.70 29.65
C THR A 148 -1.94 14.36 28.40
N ALA A 149 -1.25 13.89 27.36
CA ALA A 149 -1.89 13.44 26.13
C ALA A 149 -2.95 12.38 26.46
N LYS A 150 -4.23 12.74 26.39
CA LYS A 150 -5.31 11.76 26.43
C LYS A 150 -5.29 11.05 25.09
N SER A 151 -4.83 9.81 25.07
CA SER A 151 -4.96 8.95 23.88
C SER A 151 -6.45 8.72 23.68
N ARG A 152 -7.06 9.52 22.80
CA ARG A 152 -8.48 9.36 22.46
C ARG A 152 -8.68 8.07 21.69
N GLN A 153 -7.81 7.82 20.73
CA GLN A 153 -7.96 6.72 19.79
C GLN A 153 -6.73 5.81 19.84
N LEU A 154 -6.96 4.54 20.13
CA LEU A 154 -5.96 3.48 20.03
C LEU A 154 -6.23 2.65 18.78
N THR A 155 -5.32 2.64 17.82
CA THR A 155 -5.42 1.83 16.59
C THR A 155 -4.47 0.64 16.66
N LEU A 156 -5.02 -0.56 16.56
CA LEU A 156 -4.28 -1.83 16.59
C LEU A 156 -4.24 -2.43 15.18
N SER A 157 -3.05 -2.66 14.66
CA SER A 157 -2.87 -3.24 13.33
C SER A 157 -2.86 -4.76 13.37
N ILE A 158 -4.00 -5.38 13.06
CA ILE A 158 -4.23 -6.80 13.38
C ILE A 158 -3.38 -7.73 12.51
N PHE A 159 -3.13 -7.33 11.26
CA PHE A 159 -2.46 -8.18 10.26
C PHE A 159 -1.06 -7.69 9.86
N GLU A 160 -0.53 -6.65 10.51
CA GLU A 160 0.69 -5.99 10.04
C GLU A 160 1.98 -6.75 10.40
N ASP A 161 2.01 -7.62 11.42
CA ASP A 161 3.28 -8.21 11.84
C ASP A 161 3.17 -9.57 12.58
N SER A 162 3.07 -10.69 11.85
CA SER A 162 3.31 -12.02 12.44
C SER A 162 4.77 -12.46 12.41
N LYS A 163 5.69 -11.75 11.73
CA LYS A 163 6.94 -12.34 11.22
C LYS A 163 6.73 -13.64 10.40
N ALA A 164 5.48 -14.06 10.13
CA ALA A 164 5.22 -15.14 9.21
C ALA A 164 5.66 -14.66 7.83
N ARG A 165 6.22 -15.57 7.03
CA ARG A 165 6.55 -15.29 5.62
C ARG A 165 5.43 -14.47 4.98
N PRO A 166 5.75 -13.55 4.05
CA PRO A 166 4.82 -12.57 3.49
C PRO A 166 3.42 -13.17 3.34
N ILE A 167 2.37 -12.53 3.83
CA ILE A 167 0.99 -13.04 3.75
C ILE A 167 0.61 -13.41 2.29
N THR A 168 1.28 -12.79 1.31
CA THR A 168 1.30 -13.21 -0.10
C THR A 168 1.82 -14.65 -0.31
N TRP A 169 2.94 -15.04 0.31
CA TRP A 169 3.51 -16.39 0.29
C TRP A 169 2.74 -17.40 1.13
N ALA A 170 2.16 -17.02 2.25
CA ALA A 170 1.47 -17.96 3.11
C ALA A 170 0.17 -18.50 2.45
N ASN A 171 -0.46 -17.68 1.61
CA ASN A 171 -1.55 -18.10 0.71
C ASN A 171 -1.06 -18.64 -0.65
N GLN A 172 0.01 -18.11 -1.25
CA GLN A 172 0.50 -18.58 -2.57
C GLN A 172 1.27 -19.90 -2.51
N LEU A 173 1.95 -20.24 -1.40
CA LEU A 173 2.64 -21.53 -1.27
C LEU A 173 1.67 -22.72 -1.28
N VAL A 174 0.38 -22.50 -0.98
CA VAL A 174 -0.66 -23.53 -1.04
C VAL A 174 -1.16 -23.77 -2.47
N LEU A 175 -0.92 -22.89 -3.44
CA LEU A 175 -1.14 -23.25 -4.86
C LEU A 175 -0.19 -24.36 -5.34
N TRP A 176 0.87 -24.65 -4.58
CA TRP A 176 1.84 -25.71 -4.86
C TRP A 176 1.77 -26.88 -3.85
N ALA A 177 1.09 -26.69 -2.72
CA ALA A 177 0.80 -27.77 -1.78
C ALA A 177 -0.66 -28.23 -1.99
N PRO A 178 -0.90 -29.47 -2.44
CA PRO A 178 -2.26 -30.00 -2.67
C PRO A 178 -3.10 -30.19 -1.39
N ARG A 179 -2.74 -29.53 -0.28
CA ARG A 179 -3.31 -29.74 1.06
C ARG A 179 -3.46 -28.42 1.81
N GLY A 180 -4.61 -27.79 1.64
CA GLY A 180 -5.21 -26.94 2.67
C GLY A 180 -4.67 -25.51 2.76
N TRP A 181 -5.61 -24.58 2.74
CA TRP A 181 -5.39 -23.20 3.15
C TRP A 181 -5.07 -23.19 4.67
N VAL A 182 -3.97 -22.57 5.10
CA VAL A 182 -3.52 -22.58 6.51
C VAL A 182 -3.94 -21.29 7.20
N PRO A 183 -4.85 -21.36 8.19
CA PRO A 183 -5.16 -20.19 9.00
C PRO A 183 -3.98 -19.73 9.84
N HIS A 184 -3.60 -18.47 9.66
CA HIS A 184 -2.64 -17.76 10.50
C HIS A 184 -3.27 -17.28 11.80
N ALA A 185 -3.94 -18.18 12.53
CA ALA A 185 -4.63 -17.84 13.77
C ALA A 185 -3.69 -17.17 14.80
N GLU A 186 -2.39 -17.46 14.73
CA GLU A 186 -1.35 -16.84 15.55
C GLU A 186 -1.31 -15.30 15.42
N LEU A 187 -1.67 -14.73 14.26
CA LEU A 187 -1.73 -13.27 14.05
C LEU A 187 -2.67 -12.61 15.06
N VAL A 188 -3.88 -13.15 15.18
CA VAL A 188 -4.92 -12.58 16.03
C VAL A 188 -4.74 -13.04 17.48
N GLN A 189 -4.24 -14.26 17.69
CA GLN A 189 -3.97 -14.77 19.04
C GLN A 189 -2.96 -13.91 19.79
N ALA A 190 -1.89 -13.44 19.13
CA ALA A 190 -0.91 -12.56 19.76
C ALA A 190 -1.53 -11.23 20.24
N TRP A 191 -2.52 -10.70 19.52
CA TRP A 191 -3.29 -9.53 19.95
C TRP A 191 -4.23 -9.85 21.11
N ILE A 192 -4.89 -11.02 21.10
CA ILE A 192 -5.72 -11.49 22.22
C ILE A 192 -4.89 -11.56 23.51
N ASP A 193 -3.69 -12.13 23.44
CA ASP A 193 -2.78 -12.26 24.59
C ASP A 193 -2.29 -10.90 25.12
N ALA A 194 -2.28 -9.87 24.27
CA ALA A 194 -1.87 -8.52 24.64
C ALA A 194 -3.01 -7.63 25.18
N VAL A 195 -4.28 -8.07 25.12
CA VAL A 195 -5.44 -7.31 25.64
C VAL A 195 -5.28 -6.85 27.09
N PRO A 196 -4.75 -7.67 28.04
CA PRO A 196 -4.56 -7.23 29.42
C PRO A 196 -3.62 -6.01 29.55
N ASN A 197 -2.70 -5.84 28.60
CA ASN A 197 -1.68 -4.79 28.59
C ASN A 197 -2.11 -3.52 27.84
N LEU A 198 -3.34 -3.47 27.32
CA LEU A 198 -3.87 -2.26 26.70
C LEU A 198 -3.93 -1.10 27.72
N PRO A 199 -3.72 0.16 27.28
CA PRO A 199 -3.81 1.32 28.15
C PRO A 199 -5.20 1.42 28.79
N SER A 200 -5.28 1.91 30.02
CA SER A 200 -6.50 1.82 30.83
C SER A 200 -7.67 2.70 30.35
N ASN A 201 -7.40 3.79 29.63
CA ASN A 201 -8.38 4.84 29.35
C ASN A 201 -8.39 5.35 27.88
N PRO A 202 -8.45 4.47 26.84
CA PRO A 202 -8.76 4.94 25.49
C PRO A 202 -10.21 5.43 25.42
N GLU A 203 -10.48 6.49 24.65
CA GLU A 203 -11.86 6.90 24.36
C GLU A 203 -12.51 5.99 23.31
N GLU A 204 -11.73 5.51 22.33
CA GLU A 204 -12.16 4.51 21.33
C GLU A 204 -10.99 3.61 20.89
N ILE A 205 -11.33 2.39 20.45
CA ILE A 205 -10.36 1.42 19.92
C ILE A 205 -10.70 1.08 18.48
N HIS A 206 -9.71 1.19 17.60
CA HIS A 206 -9.81 0.88 16.19
C HIS A 206 -8.97 -0.36 15.87
N LEU A 207 -9.57 -1.37 15.26
CA LEU A 207 -8.88 -2.57 14.79
C LEU A 207 -8.67 -2.46 13.28
N ASP A 208 -7.45 -2.19 12.84
CA ASP A 208 -7.11 -2.14 11.42
C ASP A 208 -7.01 -3.57 10.87
N VAL A 209 -8.03 -3.93 10.10
CA VAL A 209 -8.23 -5.25 9.50
C VAL A 209 -7.84 -5.28 8.02
N THR A 210 -7.00 -4.34 7.55
CA THR A 210 -6.49 -4.36 6.17
C THR A 210 -5.70 -5.67 5.95
N PRO A 211 -6.13 -6.58 5.06
CA PRO A 211 -5.58 -7.95 4.94
C PRO A 211 -4.21 -8.00 4.26
N VAL A 212 -3.38 -6.98 4.44
CA VAL A 212 -2.13 -6.75 3.69
C VAL A 212 -0.94 -6.74 4.64
N PRO A 213 0.17 -7.43 4.31
CA PRO A 213 1.37 -7.44 5.13
C PRO A 213 2.04 -6.06 5.19
N ALA A 214 2.75 -5.75 6.30
CA ALA A 214 3.41 -4.46 6.55
C ALA A 214 4.17 -3.90 5.34
N ASP A 215 5.02 -4.71 4.73
CA ASP A 215 5.87 -4.28 3.62
C ASP A 215 5.07 -3.82 2.41
N SER A 216 3.87 -4.37 2.21
CA SER A 216 2.98 -4.01 1.10
C SER A 216 2.11 -2.80 1.42
N ARG A 217 1.83 -2.52 2.71
CA ARG A 217 1.14 -1.29 3.14
C ARG A 217 1.99 -0.04 2.87
N ARG A 218 3.32 -0.18 2.91
CA ARG A 218 4.28 0.91 2.60
C ARG A 218 4.44 1.16 1.10
N LYS A 219 3.90 0.28 0.25
CA LYS A 219 3.96 0.45 -1.20
C LYS A 219 2.89 1.42 -1.68
N HIS A 220 2.95 1.74 -2.97
CA HIS A 220 2.03 2.67 -3.60
C HIS A 220 0.55 2.30 -3.34
N PRO A 221 -0.34 3.24 -3.02
CA PRO A 221 -1.75 2.97 -2.67
C PRO A 221 -2.50 2.10 -3.69
N LEU A 222 -2.16 2.21 -4.98
CA LEU A 222 -2.75 1.38 -6.03
C LEU A 222 -2.48 -0.12 -5.83
N GLN A 223 -1.28 -0.48 -5.34
CA GLN A 223 -0.93 -1.88 -5.10
C GLN A 223 -1.73 -2.44 -3.92
N LEU A 224 -1.88 -1.66 -2.86
CA LEU A 224 -2.73 -1.99 -1.72
C LEU A 224 -4.17 -2.25 -2.17
N ARG A 225 -4.72 -1.35 -2.99
CA ARG A 225 -6.10 -1.43 -3.47
C ARG A 225 -6.34 -2.63 -4.39
N SER A 226 -5.40 -2.98 -5.26
CA SER A 226 -5.48 -4.20 -6.07
C SER A 226 -5.46 -5.46 -5.19
N TYR A 227 -4.57 -5.50 -4.18
CA TYR A 227 -4.42 -6.65 -3.31
C TYR A 227 -5.68 -6.95 -2.49
N VAL A 228 -6.32 -5.94 -1.90
CA VAL A 228 -7.54 -6.16 -1.09
C VAL A 228 -8.72 -6.69 -1.90
N HIS A 229 -8.68 -6.57 -3.24
CA HIS A 229 -9.67 -7.15 -4.15
C HIS A 229 -9.37 -8.59 -4.58
N GLU A 230 -8.18 -9.11 -4.29
CA GLU A 230 -7.87 -10.50 -4.59
C GLU A 230 -8.80 -11.44 -3.81
N ARG A 231 -9.31 -12.47 -4.48
CA ARG A 231 -10.21 -13.46 -3.87
C ARG A 231 -9.57 -14.14 -2.65
N SER A 232 -8.28 -14.41 -2.72
CA SER A 232 -7.47 -14.95 -1.62
C SER A 232 -7.50 -14.07 -0.38
N ALA A 233 -7.26 -12.77 -0.53
CA ALA A 233 -7.27 -11.81 0.56
C ALA A 233 -8.70 -11.56 1.09
N ARG A 234 -9.66 -11.36 0.19
CA ARG A 234 -11.03 -11.02 0.55
C ARG A 234 -11.79 -12.18 1.16
N GLU A 235 -11.80 -13.34 0.51
CA GLU A 235 -12.65 -14.46 0.91
C GLU A 235 -11.88 -15.34 1.88
N HIS A 236 -10.82 -16.00 1.41
CA HIS A 236 -10.16 -17.03 2.21
C HIS A 236 -9.47 -16.48 3.45
N PHE A 237 -8.69 -15.41 3.31
CA PHE A 237 -7.94 -14.85 4.44
C PHE A 237 -8.83 -14.14 5.45
N LEU A 238 -9.85 -13.40 5.05
CA LEU A 238 -10.72 -12.74 6.02
C LEU A 238 -11.67 -13.74 6.69
N ASP A 239 -12.26 -14.67 5.93
CA ASP A 239 -13.23 -15.66 6.44
C ASP A 239 -12.64 -16.47 7.60
N SER A 240 -11.42 -16.94 7.42
CA SER A 240 -10.71 -17.70 8.44
C SER A 240 -10.36 -16.97 9.73
N HIS A 241 -10.29 -15.64 9.67
CA HIS A 241 -9.95 -14.80 10.82
C HIS A 241 -11.19 -14.25 11.52
N ILE A 242 -12.40 -14.53 11.00
CA ILE A 242 -13.65 -14.09 11.62
C ILE A 242 -13.70 -14.48 13.10
N ASP A 243 -13.43 -15.74 13.45
CA ASP A 243 -13.55 -16.22 14.82
C ASP A 243 -12.49 -15.62 15.75
N GLY A 244 -11.25 -15.54 15.27
CA GLY A 244 -10.16 -14.90 16.01
C GLY A 244 -10.45 -13.41 16.27
N VAL A 245 -10.84 -12.66 15.25
CA VAL A 245 -11.12 -11.22 15.38
C VAL A 245 -12.37 -10.99 16.24
N SER A 246 -13.40 -11.82 16.11
CA SER A 246 -14.59 -11.76 16.97
C SER A 246 -14.25 -11.99 18.44
N ARG A 247 -13.35 -12.95 18.72
CA ARG A 247 -12.85 -13.19 20.08
C ARG A 247 -12.05 -12.00 20.60
N LEU A 248 -11.14 -11.45 19.80
CA LEU A 248 -10.38 -10.25 20.16
C LEU A 248 -11.30 -9.09 20.53
N VAL A 249 -12.33 -8.83 19.73
CA VAL A 249 -13.32 -7.78 20.04
C VAL A 249 -14.02 -8.03 21.38
N ARG A 250 -14.47 -9.26 21.66
CA ARG A 250 -15.09 -9.59 22.95
C ARG A 250 -14.15 -9.38 24.13
N ASP A 251 -12.90 -9.79 23.99
CA ASP A 251 -11.91 -9.69 25.06
C ASP A 251 -11.58 -8.22 25.37
N ILE A 252 -11.44 -7.38 24.33
CA ILE A 252 -11.32 -5.92 24.48
C ILE A 252 -12.58 -5.33 25.13
N ASN A 253 -13.77 -5.67 24.62
CA ASN A 253 -15.04 -5.16 25.16
C ASN A 253 -15.21 -5.51 26.64
N LYS A 254 -14.89 -6.76 27.02
CA LYS A 254 -14.89 -7.24 28.40
C LYS A 254 -13.88 -6.50 29.26
N ARG A 255 -12.65 -6.27 28.76
CA ARG A 255 -11.59 -5.53 29.47
C ARG A 255 -12.02 -4.12 29.88
N PHE A 256 -12.76 -3.43 29.02
CA PHE A 256 -13.24 -2.07 29.26
C PHE A 256 -14.67 -1.98 29.81
N GLY A 257 -15.33 -3.13 30.04
CA GLY A 257 -16.70 -3.20 30.55
C GLY A 257 -17.74 -2.59 29.62
N GLY A 258 -17.54 -2.70 28.29
CA GLY A 258 -18.46 -2.16 27.28
C GLY A 258 -18.49 -0.64 27.15
N ARG A 259 -17.63 0.09 27.88
CA ARG A 259 -17.64 1.56 27.90
C ARG A 259 -16.86 2.21 26.75
N VAL A 260 -15.91 1.47 26.17
CA VAL A 260 -15.06 1.97 25.10
C VAL A 260 -15.59 1.43 23.77
N PRO A 261 -16.05 2.30 22.85
CA PRO A 261 -16.47 1.88 21.52
C PRO A 261 -15.31 1.22 20.75
N ILE A 262 -15.65 0.14 20.04
CA ILE A 262 -14.72 -0.62 19.21
C ILE A 262 -15.17 -0.49 17.76
N HIS A 263 -14.23 -0.12 16.89
CA HIS A 263 -14.46 0.04 15.46
C HIS A 263 -13.52 -0.86 14.67
N LEU A 264 -13.99 -1.40 13.54
CA LEU A 264 -13.09 -1.91 12.51
C LEU A 264 -12.66 -0.76 11.61
N THR A 265 -11.40 -0.75 11.18
CA THR A 265 -10.87 0.24 10.24
C THR A 265 -9.94 -0.42 9.23
N GLY A 266 -9.26 0.39 8.41
CA GLY A 266 -8.34 -0.06 7.37
C GLY A 266 -8.97 0.02 5.97
N SER A 267 -8.38 -0.68 5.00
CA SER A 267 -8.87 -0.78 3.63
C SER A 267 -9.40 -2.20 3.37
N LEU A 268 -10.68 -2.29 2.99
CA LEU A 268 -11.33 -3.55 2.62
C LEU A 268 -11.97 -3.43 1.25
N SER A 269 -12.06 -4.52 0.49
CA SER A 269 -12.91 -4.54 -0.69
C SER A 269 -14.38 -4.38 -0.27
N GLU A 270 -15.20 -3.69 -1.05
CA GLU A 270 -16.66 -3.64 -0.84
C GLU A 270 -17.28 -5.05 -0.70
N LYS A 271 -16.72 -6.02 -1.43
CA LYS A 271 -17.15 -7.42 -1.39
C LYS A 271 -16.76 -8.14 -0.08
N SER A 272 -15.93 -7.52 0.76
CA SER A 272 -15.53 -8.02 2.09
C SER A 272 -16.54 -7.65 3.18
N GLU A 273 -17.69 -7.04 2.86
CA GLU A 273 -18.70 -6.65 3.85
C GLU A 273 -19.14 -7.82 4.74
N PHE A 274 -19.18 -9.04 4.19
CA PHE A 274 -19.49 -10.26 4.93
C PHE A 274 -18.58 -10.43 6.17
N PHE A 275 -17.29 -10.08 6.08
CA PHE A 275 -16.35 -10.18 7.20
C PHE A 275 -16.76 -9.26 8.35
N VAL A 276 -17.08 -8.00 8.06
CA VAL A 276 -17.51 -7.02 9.07
C VAL A 276 -18.81 -7.47 9.73
N ASN A 277 -19.77 -7.94 8.94
CA ASN A 277 -21.06 -8.42 9.45
C ASN A 277 -20.91 -9.69 10.32
N ASN A 278 -20.06 -10.62 9.92
CA ASN A 278 -19.78 -11.83 10.70
C ASN A 278 -19.04 -11.51 12.01
N VAL A 279 -18.05 -10.61 11.98
CA VAL A 279 -17.35 -10.18 13.20
C VAL A 279 -18.32 -9.48 14.17
N ARG A 280 -19.19 -8.60 13.67
CA ARG A 280 -20.26 -7.98 14.48
C ARG A 280 -21.18 -9.05 15.09
N SER A 281 -21.71 -9.96 14.27
CA SER A 281 -22.65 -10.99 14.71
C SER A 281 -22.03 -11.96 15.74
N LYS A 282 -20.81 -12.45 15.52
CA LYS A 282 -20.16 -13.44 16.39
C LYS A 282 -19.56 -12.84 17.66
N SER A 283 -19.18 -11.56 17.64
CA SER A 283 -18.69 -10.88 18.85
C SER A 283 -19.82 -10.45 19.79
N GLY A 284 -21.02 -10.19 19.25
CA GLY A 284 -22.15 -9.64 20.03
C GLY A 284 -21.91 -8.19 20.48
N VAL A 285 -20.94 -7.50 19.88
CA VAL A 285 -20.62 -6.09 20.14
C VAL A 285 -21.11 -5.25 18.96
N ASP A 286 -21.70 -4.08 19.22
CA ASP A 286 -22.08 -3.15 18.15
C ASP A 286 -20.82 -2.50 17.56
N ILE A 287 -20.32 -3.10 16.49
CA ILE A 287 -19.12 -2.65 15.79
C ILE A 287 -19.52 -1.93 14.51
N LYS A 288 -18.86 -0.80 14.24
CA LYS A 288 -18.95 -0.07 12.97
C LYS A 288 -17.62 -0.16 12.22
N PHE A 289 -17.69 -0.25 10.90
CA PHE A 289 -16.53 -0.06 10.04
C PHE A 289 -16.35 1.43 9.75
N LYS A 290 -15.23 2.02 10.19
CA LYS A 290 -14.84 3.42 9.95
C LYS A 290 -13.69 3.54 8.92
N GLY A 291 -13.38 2.46 8.21
CA GLY A 291 -12.31 2.41 7.22
C GLY A 291 -12.77 2.80 5.81
N THR A 292 -11.92 2.49 4.83
CA THR A 292 -12.16 2.73 3.41
C THR A 292 -12.67 1.45 2.75
N TRP A 293 -13.84 1.52 2.12
CA TRP A 293 -14.28 0.53 1.15
C TRP A 293 -13.62 0.82 -0.19
N VAL A 294 -12.79 -0.10 -0.64
CA VAL A 294 -12.21 -0.08 -1.98
C VAL A 294 -13.23 -0.69 -2.92
N THR A 295 -13.71 0.13 -3.86
CA THR A 295 -14.58 -0.34 -4.94
C THR A 295 -13.76 -1.02 -6.03
N ALA A 296 -14.40 -1.83 -6.88
CA ALA A 296 -13.73 -2.40 -8.05
C ALA A 296 -13.09 -1.32 -8.97
N ILE A 297 -13.63 -0.09 -8.96
CA ILE A 297 -13.11 1.05 -9.71
C ILE A 297 -11.86 1.62 -9.00
N ASP A 298 -11.92 1.80 -7.68
CA ASP A 298 -10.80 2.33 -6.87
C ASP A 298 -9.61 1.39 -6.83
N ALA A 299 -9.87 0.08 -6.97
CA ALA A 299 -8.86 -0.96 -7.14
C ALA A 299 -7.88 -0.66 -8.28
N LEU A 300 -8.25 0.26 -9.19
CA LEU A 300 -7.44 0.80 -10.29
C LEU A 300 -6.50 -0.28 -10.80
N TRP A 301 -7.11 -1.38 -11.25
CA TRP A 301 -6.44 -2.40 -12.03
C TRP A 301 -5.64 -1.63 -13.07
N PRO A 302 -4.30 -1.73 -13.07
CA PRO A 302 -3.47 -1.09 -14.07
C PRO A 302 -4.15 -1.30 -15.42
N SER A 303 -4.70 -0.21 -15.97
CA SER A 303 -5.69 -0.37 -17.01
C SER A 303 -4.91 -0.66 -18.27
N ILE A 304 -4.98 -1.91 -18.75
CA ILE A 304 -4.39 -2.26 -20.04
C ILE A 304 -4.89 -1.33 -21.16
N ALA A 305 -6.11 -0.79 -21.03
CA ALA A 305 -6.61 0.23 -21.95
C ALA A 305 -5.84 1.56 -21.84
N TYR A 306 -5.52 2.00 -20.62
CA TYR A 306 -4.66 3.17 -20.39
C TYR A 306 -3.23 2.92 -20.90
N ALA A 307 -2.64 1.78 -20.56
CA ALA A 307 -1.33 1.35 -21.06
C ALA A 307 -1.27 1.33 -22.60
N ALA A 308 -2.29 0.73 -23.24
CA ALA A 308 -2.46 0.72 -24.69
C ALA A 308 -2.59 2.15 -25.27
N SER A 309 -3.30 3.05 -24.59
CA SER A 309 -3.39 4.46 -24.99
C SER A 309 -2.05 5.17 -24.93
N THR A 310 -1.25 4.96 -23.87
CA THR A 310 0.08 5.53 -23.74
C THR A 310 1.00 5.06 -24.87
N LEU A 311 0.95 3.77 -25.23
CA LEU A 311 1.71 3.24 -26.38
C LEU A 311 1.31 3.89 -27.71
N ALA A 312 0.00 4.06 -27.94
CA ALA A 312 -0.51 4.73 -29.13
C ALA A 312 -0.04 6.19 -29.23
N HIS A 313 -0.07 6.92 -28.12
CA HIS A 313 0.40 8.32 -28.07
C HIS A 313 1.91 8.45 -28.27
N LEU A 314 2.73 7.57 -27.68
CA LEU A 314 4.18 7.55 -27.91
C LEU A 314 4.53 7.33 -29.40
N GLY A 315 3.73 6.52 -30.10
CA GLY A 315 3.85 6.33 -31.54
C GLY A 315 3.51 7.58 -32.36
N GLN A 316 2.57 8.41 -31.90
CA GLN A 316 2.19 9.66 -32.55
C GLN A 316 3.23 10.76 -32.37
N VAL A 317 3.78 10.92 -31.15
CA VAL A 317 4.80 11.95 -30.85
C VAL A 317 6.07 11.76 -31.68
N LYS A 318 6.51 10.52 -31.91
CA LYS A 318 7.66 10.23 -32.79
C LYS A 318 7.40 10.54 -34.27
N LYS A 319 6.15 10.64 -34.71
CA LYS A 319 5.74 10.85 -36.12
C LYS A 319 5.36 12.28 -36.47
N GLY A 320 5.46 13.25 -35.55
CA GLY A 320 5.32 14.68 -35.84
C GLY A 320 6.27 15.22 -36.93
N LYS A 321 7.15 14.38 -37.50
CA LYS A 321 8.04 14.71 -38.62
C LYS A 321 7.72 14.00 -39.95
N GLY A 322 6.71 13.14 -40.04
CA GLY A 322 6.43 12.38 -41.27
C GLY A 322 4.94 12.09 -41.52
N LYS A 323 4.35 12.76 -42.52
CA LYS A 323 2.95 12.60 -42.98
C LYS A 323 2.74 11.25 -43.71
N GLY A 324 2.88 10.12 -43.01
CA GLY A 324 2.74 8.78 -43.59
C GLY A 324 1.62 7.94 -42.96
N LYS A 325 0.87 7.20 -43.81
CA LYS A 325 -0.30 6.33 -43.54
C LYS A 325 -0.19 5.32 -42.38
N GLY A 326 0.98 5.13 -41.78
CA GLY A 326 1.21 4.17 -40.69
C GLY A 326 0.82 4.64 -39.28
N ALA A 327 0.22 5.81 -39.09
CA ALA A 327 -0.22 6.30 -37.76
C ALA A 327 -1.48 5.60 -37.24
N ASN A 328 -2.23 4.90 -38.10
CA ASN A 328 -3.52 4.31 -37.77
C ASN A 328 -3.45 2.85 -37.27
N ARG A 329 -2.25 2.26 -37.13
CA ARG A 329 -2.12 0.87 -36.68
C ARG A 329 -2.03 0.75 -35.16
N LEU A 330 -1.27 1.61 -34.48
CA LEU A 330 -1.21 1.60 -33.01
C LEU A 330 -2.51 2.12 -32.37
N THR A 331 -3.29 2.94 -33.07
CA THR A 331 -4.65 3.32 -32.64
C THR A 331 -5.59 2.10 -32.55
N ARG A 332 -5.27 0.98 -33.22
CA ARG A 332 -5.98 -0.29 -33.03
C ARG A 332 -5.92 -0.76 -31.58
N PHE A 333 -4.78 -0.64 -30.90
CA PHE A 333 -4.64 -1.05 -29.49
C PHE A 333 -5.60 -0.32 -28.55
N MET A 334 -5.95 0.93 -28.87
CA MET A 334 -6.95 1.70 -28.12
C MET A 334 -8.39 1.23 -28.36
N ARG A 335 -8.65 0.60 -29.51
CA ARG A 335 -9.98 0.12 -29.91
C ARG A 335 -10.24 -1.32 -29.50
N ILE A 336 -9.21 -2.04 -29.03
CA ILE A 336 -9.37 -3.41 -28.55
C ILE A 336 -10.25 -3.42 -27.30
N LYS A 337 -11.30 -4.24 -27.36
CA LYS A 337 -12.11 -4.56 -26.18
C LYS A 337 -11.38 -5.64 -25.39
N TRP A 338 -10.43 -5.22 -24.56
CA TRP A 338 -9.65 -6.13 -23.73
C TRP A 338 -10.56 -7.01 -22.86
N SER A 339 -10.38 -8.31 -22.97
CA SER A 339 -11.15 -9.30 -22.22
C SER A 339 -10.79 -9.23 -20.73
N TRP A 340 -11.67 -9.76 -19.89
CA TRP A 340 -11.44 -9.80 -18.45
C TRP A 340 -10.16 -10.59 -18.07
N PRO A 341 -9.87 -11.77 -18.68
CA PRO A 341 -8.60 -12.48 -18.46
C PRO A 341 -7.36 -11.62 -18.78
N THR A 342 -7.36 -10.88 -19.88
CA THR A 342 -6.25 -9.99 -20.25
C THR A 342 -6.04 -8.86 -19.25
N LYS A 343 -7.12 -8.20 -18.83
CA LYS A 343 -7.07 -7.15 -17.80
C LYS A 343 -6.49 -7.70 -16.49
N TRP A 344 -6.91 -8.91 -16.12
CA TRP A 344 -6.47 -9.55 -14.89
C TRP A 344 -5.00 -9.96 -14.95
N ALA A 345 -4.58 -10.63 -16.02
CA ALA A 345 -3.19 -11.01 -16.24
C ALA A 345 -2.27 -9.79 -16.31
N PHE A 346 -2.74 -8.68 -16.92
CA PHE A 346 -1.98 -7.44 -16.98
C PHE A 346 -1.76 -6.85 -15.59
N ALA A 347 -2.83 -6.68 -14.82
CA ALA A 347 -2.72 -6.20 -13.44
C ALA A 347 -1.82 -7.08 -12.59
N LYS A 348 -1.88 -8.41 -12.78
CA LYS A 348 -1.02 -9.35 -12.06
C LYS A 348 0.46 -9.18 -12.42
N VAL A 349 0.79 -9.04 -13.70
CA VAL A 349 2.18 -8.75 -14.12
C VAL A 349 2.65 -7.40 -13.57
N VAL A 350 1.81 -6.37 -13.60
CA VAL A 350 2.16 -5.06 -13.00
C VAL A 350 2.39 -5.17 -11.50
N HIS A 351 1.60 -5.98 -10.80
CA HIS A 351 1.75 -6.20 -9.36
C HIS A 351 3.07 -6.92 -9.04
N ASP A 352 3.36 -8.02 -9.74
CA ASP A 352 4.49 -8.87 -9.41
C ASP A 352 5.84 -8.33 -9.95
N TRP A 353 5.82 -7.58 -11.06
CA TRP A 353 7.02 -7.18 -11.82
C TRP A 353 7.11 -5.68 -12.12
N GLY A 354 6.13 -4.90 -11.69
CA GLY A 354 6.04 -3.47 -11.99
C GLY A 354 5.44 -3.17 -13.36
N ASN A 355 5.05 -1.90 -13.56
CA ASN A 355 4.37 -1.46 -14.77
C ASN A 355 5.26 -1.55 -16.02
N ASP A 356 6.55 -1.30 -15.89
CA ASP A 356 7.50 -1.30 -17.01
C ASP A 356 7.56 -2.65 -17.70
N ARG A 357 7.54 -3.74 -16.92
CA ARG A 357 7.57 -5.09 -17.49
C ARG A 357 6.31 -5.43 -18.29
N ALA A 358 5.13 -5.05 -17.78
CA ALA A 358 3.88 -5.24 -18.51
C ALA A 358 3.84 -4.39 -19.78
N MET A 359 4.40 -3.17 -19.73
CA MET A 359 4.54 -2.27 -20.87
C MET A 359 5.52 -2.80 -21.93
N GLU A 360 6.60 -3.46 -21.53
CA GLU A 360 7.52 -4.14 -22.45
C GLU A 360 6.80 -5.21 -23.28
N ILE A 361 5.96 -6.03 -22.63
CA ILE A 361 5.17 -7.07 -23.30
C ILE A 361 4.21 -6.43 -24.32
N LEU A 362 3.43 -5.42 -23.91
CA LEU A 362 2.54 -4.72 -24.83
C LEU A 362 3.29 -4.03 -25.98
N THR A 363 4.47 -3.49 -25.70
CA THR A 363 5.34 -2.87 -26.71
C THR A 363 5.83 -3.91 -27.73
N ALA A 364 6.15 -5.13 -27.29
CA ALA A 364 6.56 -6.21 -28.18
C ALA A 364 5.42 -6.61 -29.13
N PHE A 365 4.18 -6.77 -28.63
CA PHE A 365 3.00 -7.00 -29.46
C PHE A 365 2.75 -5.86 -30.45
N ALA A 366 2.86 -4.61 -29.99
CA ALA A 366 2.69 -3.44 -30.83
C ALA A 366 3.72 -3.40 -31.97
N LYS A 367 4.99 -3.72 -31.69
CA LYS A 367 6.04 -3.83 -32.72
C LYS A 367 5.74 -4.96 -33.71
N PHE A 368 5.33 -6.13 -33.22
CA PHE A 368 5.02 -7.27 -34.06
C PHE A 368 3.83 -7.03 -35.01
N GLU A 369 2.75 -6.42 -34.50
CA GLU A 369 1.61 -5.98 -35.32
C GLU A 369 2.00 -4.99 -36.42
N MET A 370 2.99 -4.12 -36.16
CA MET A 370 3.46 -3.14 -37.14
C MET A 370 4.40 -3.73 -38.20
N ASP A 371 5.10 -4.82 -37.90
CA ASP A 371 6.06 -5.43 -38.81
C ASP A 371 5.40 -6.39 -39.79
N GLU A 372 5.07 -5.93 -41.00
CA GLU A 372 4.40 -6.73 -42.04
C GLU A 372 5.19 -7.96 -42.51
N LYS A 373 6.52 -7.98 -42.32
CA LYS A 373 7.36 -9.07 -42.83
C LYS A 373 7.39 -10.27 -41.89
N SER A 374 7.19 -10.02 -40.60
CA SER A 374 7.24 -11.06 -39.58
C SER A 374 5.89 -11.78 -39.48
N GLU A 375 5.89 -13.07 -39.77
CA GLU A 375 4.73 -13.98 -39.62
C GLU A 375 4.55 -14.47 -38.17
N SER A 376 5.63 -14.51 -37.40
CA SER A 376 5.67 -14.98 -36.01
C SER A 376 6.68 -14.21 -35.16
N MET A 377 6.44 -14.13 -33.85
CA MET A 377 7.39 -13.66 -32.84
C MET A 377 7.51 -14.67 -31.70
N SER A 378 8.71 -14.84 -31.15
CA SER A 378 8.94 -15.62 -29.94
C SER A 378 9.27 -14.68 -28.79
N PHE A 379 8.65 -14.88 -27.64
CA PHE A 379 9.08 -14.28 -26.39
C PHE A 379 10.23 -15.09 -25.79
N GLU A 380 11.00 -14.44 -24.92
CA GLU A 380 11.94 -15.13 -24.03
C GLU A 380 11.19 -16.02 -23.03
N PRO A 381 11.83 -17.06 -22.48
CA PRO A 381 11.29 -17.82 -21.36
C PRO A 381 10.99 -16.90 -20.17
N VAL A 382 9.74 -16.92 -19.72
CA VAL A 382 9.24 -16.06 -18.62
C VAL A 382 8.34 -16.86 -17.69
N ARG A 383 7.95 -16.30 -16.54
CA ARG A 383 7.10 -17.00 -15.58
C ARG A 383 5.66 -17.17 -16.07
N LYS A 384 4.91 -18.05 -15.41
CA LYS A 384 3.54 -18.42 -15.78
C LYS A 384 2.61 -17.21 -15.96
N ASP A 385 2.70 -16.21 -15.10
CA ASP A 385 1.80 -15.05 -15.14
C ASP A 385 2.09 -14.12 -16.34
N GLU A 386 3.37 -13.93 -16.69
CA GLU A 386 3.75 -13.21 -17.92
C GLU A 386 3.32 -13.96 -19.18
N ARG A 387 3.48 -15.30 -19.20
CA ARG A 387 3.00 -16.12 -20.33
C ARG A 387 1.48 -16.06 -20.46
N ALA A 388 0.75 -16.06 -19.35
CA ALA A 388 -0.70 -15.89 -19.36
C ALA A 388 -1.08 -14.53 -19.98
N LEU A 389 -0.40 -13.45 -19.58
CA LEU A 389 -0.60 -12.15 -20.21
C LEU A 389 -0.30 -12.18 -21.73
N GLN A 390 0.80 -12.81 -22.14
CA GLN A 390 1.17 -12.93 -23.56
C GLN A 390 0.07 -13.66 -24.36
N HIS A 391 -0.40 -14.82 -23.89
CA HIS A 391 -1.47 -15.56 -24.54
C HIS A 391 -2.78 -14.77 -24.64
N HIS A 392 -3.18 -14.10 -23.55
CA HIS A 392 -4.42 -13.34 -23.52
C HIS A 392 -4.38 -12.08 -24.38
N VAL A 393 -3.24 -11.37 -24.42
CA VAL A 393 -3.04 -10.24 -25.33
C VAL A 393 -3.05 -10.70 -26.79
N ALA A 394 -2.40 -11.83 -27.12
CA ALA A 394 -2.45 -12.42 -28.46
C ALA A 394 -3.90 -12.72 -28.88
N TYR A 395 -4.65 -13.39 -28.00
CA TYR A 395 -6.06 -13.71 -28.25
C TYR A 395 -6.92 -12.46 -28.51
N ASP A 396 -6.82 -11.43 -27.67
CA ASP A 396 -7.60 -10.19 -27.84
C ASP A 396 -7.19 -9.40 -29.10
N LEU A 397 -5.97 -9.61 -29.61
CA LEU A 397 -5.50 -9.08 -30.89
C LEU A 397 -5.96 -9.89 -32.10
N GLY A 398 -6.55 -11.07 -31.89
CA GLY A 398 -6.89 -12.02 -32.95
C GLY A 398 -5.66 -12.74 -33.52
N LEU A 399 -4.63 -12.93 -32.69
CA LEU A 399 -3.41 -13.66 -33.02
C LEU A 399 -3.46 -15.05 -32.39
N GLU A 400 -2.76 -16.00 -33.00
CA GLU A 400 -2.54 -17.31 -32.42
C GLU A 400 -1.35 -17.28 -31.47
N SER A 401 -1.40 -18.12 -30.42
CA SER A 401 -0.28 -18.23 -29.49
C SER A 401 -0.15 -19.62 -28.92
N GLU A 402 1.08 -20.11 -28.82
CA GLU A 402 1.41 -21.43 -28.33
C GLU A 402 2.60 -21.37 -27.36
N SER A 403 2.60 -22.26 -26.38
CA SER A 403 3.70 -22.40 -25.41
C SER A 403 4.65 -23.49 -25.87
N TYR A 404 5.95 -23.19 -25.87
CA TYR A 404 7.01 -24.15 -26.17
C TYR A 404 7.96 -24.28 -24.99
N GLY A 405 8.67 -25.40 -24.88
CA GLY A 405 9.57 -25.69 -23.76
C GLY A 405 8.87 -26.16 -22.47
N SER A 406 9.67 -26.49 -21.46
CA SER A 406 9.20 -27.03 -20.16
C SER A 406 9.78 -26.26 -18.98
N GLY A 407 9.04 -26.18 -17.87
CA GLY A 407 9.53 -25.60 -16.62
C GLY A 407 9.90 -24.10 -16.73
N SER A 408 11.14 -23.77 -16.36
CA SER A 408 11.72 -22.43 -16.46
C SER A 408 11.96 -21.99 -17.89
N ASP A 409 12.19 -22.93 -18.80
CA ASP A 409 12.57 -22.65 -20.19
C ASP A 409 11.34 -22.53 -21.09
N ARG A 410 10.14 -22.51 -20.48
CA ARG A 410 8.89 -22.41 -21.23
C ARG A 410 8.64 -20.97 -21.67
N TYR A 411 8.41 -20.77 -22.96
CA TYR A 411 8.19 -19.49 -23.63
C TYR A 411 6.93 -19.51 -24.50
N VAL A 412 6.53 -18.34 -25.03
CA VAL A 412 5.35 -18.18 -25.89
C VAL A 412 5.76 -17.74 -27.28
N VAL A 413 5.23 -18.41 -28.29
CA VAL A 413 5.33 -18.02 -29.70
C VAL A 413 3.96 -17.50 -30.13
N VAL A 414 3.94 -16.37 -30.84
CA VAL A 414 2.73 -15.73 -31.36
C VAL A 414 2.82 -15.63 -32.88
N SER A 415 1.76 -15.99 -33.59
CA SER A 415 1.69 -15.99 -35.06
C SER A 415 0.53 -15.13 -35.57
N LYS A 416 0.71 -14.52 -36.75
CA LYS A 416 -0.34 -13.75 -37.46
C LYS A 416 -1.27 -14.60 -38.30
N ARG A 417 -0.88 -15.84 -38.58
CA ARG A 417 -1.74 -16.77 -39.31
C ARG A 417 -2.96 -17.07 -38.47
N ILE A 418 -4.13 -16.83 -39.05
CA ILE A 418 -5.38 -17.41 -38.57
C ILE A 418 -5.45 -18.76 -39.28
N THR A 419 -5.01 -19.83 -38.64
CA THR A 419 -5.35 -21.18 -39.08
C THR A 419 -6.83 -21.39 -38.80
N PHE A 420 -7.66 -21.19 -39.83
CA PHE A 420 -9.09 -21.48 -39.77
C PHE A 420 -9.40 -22.94 -39.43
N GLU A 421 -8.40 -23.82 -39.45
CA GLU A 421 -8.52 -25.24 -39.09
C GLU A 421 -8.63 -25.50 -37.58
N ASN A 422 -8.30 -24.55 -36.70
CA ASN A 422 -8.32 -24.75 -35.23
C ASN A 422 -9.45 -24.01 -34.50
N VAL A 423 -10.36 -23.36 -35.22
CA VAL A 423 -11.51 -22.67 -34.61
C VAL A 423 -12.42 -23.68 -33.90
N ASP A 424 -12.62 -24.88 -34.46
CA ASP A 424 -13.51 -25.90 -33.88
C ASP A 424 -12.89 -26.68 -32.71
N THR A 425 -11.57 -26.69 -32.54
CA THR A 425 -10.84 -27.44 -31.49
C THR A 425 -10.51 -26.59 -30.26
N CYS A 426 -10.27 -25.28 -30.41
CA CYS A 426 -9.97 -24.39 -29.28
C CYS A 426 -11.21 -23.75 -28.64
N LEU A 427 -12.29 -23.53 -29.41
CA LEU A 427 -13.56 -23.02 -28.90
C LEU A 427 -14.15 -23.89 -27.77
N PRO A 428 -14.12 -25.23 -27.82
CA PRO A 428 -14.64 -26.09 -26.74
C PRO A 428 -13.87 -25.93 -25.43
N LEU A 429 -12.53 -25.88 -25.44
CA LEU A 429 -11.72 -25.77 -24.22
C LEU A 429 -11.96 -24.42 -23.51
N TYR A 430 -11.97 -23.32 -24.26
CA TYR A 430 -12.26 -22.00 -23.69
C TYR A 430 -13.75 -21.79 -23.39
N ARG A 431 -14.68 -22.38 -24.15
CA ARG A 431 -16.11 -22.40 -23.77
C ARG A 431 -16.31 -23.15 -22.46
N ASN A 432 -15.60 -24.25 -22.24
CA ASN A 432 -15.67 -25.00 -20.98
C ASN A 432 -15.05 -24.21 -19.83
N GLU A 433 -13.92 -23.53 -20.03
CA GLU A 433 -13.32 -22.67 -19.01
C GLU A 433 -14.23 -21.45 -18.69
N ILE A 434 -14.75 -20.77 -19.70
CA ILE A 434 -15.66 -19.62 -19.55
C ILE A 434 -16.99 -20.05 -18.95
N LYS A 435 -17.55 -21.19 -19.37
CA LYS A 435 -18.77 -21.77 -18.79
C LYS A 435 -18.51 -22.14 -17.33
N ARG A 436 -17.41 -22.81 -17.02
CA ARG A 436 -17.01 -23.11 -15.63
C ARG A 436 -16.84 -21.84 -14.80
N MET A 437 -16.23 -20.78 -15.33
CA MET A 437 -16.10 -19.50 -14.62
C MET A 437 -17.44 -18.79 -14.43
N LYS A 438 -18.35 -18.85 -15.42
CA LYS A 438 -19.71 -18.33 -15.31
C LYS A 438 -20.55 -19.11 -14.33
N ASP A 439 -20.49 -20.44 -14.37
CA ASP A 439 -21.19 -21.34 -13.44
C ASP A 439 -20.64 -21.14 -12.03
N GLN A 440 -19.32 -20.94 -11.85
CA GLN A 440 -18.73 -20.59 -10.56
C GLN A 440 -19.16 -19.21 -10.07
N ALA A 441 -19.28 -18.21 -10.96
CA ALA A 441 -19.75 -16.88 -10.60
C ALA A 441 -21.25 -16.87 -10.24
N GLN A 442 -22.10 -17.53 -11.04
CA GLN A 442 -23.54 -17.65 -10.80
C GLN A 442 -23.84 -18.54 -9.59
N SER A 443 -23.10 -19.62 -9.39
CA SER A 443 -23.21 -20.44 -8.18
C SER A 443 -22.78 -19.64 -6.95
N ALA A 444 -21.70 -18.86 -7.02
CA ALA A 444 -21.30 -18.00 -5.91
C ALA A 444 -22.36 -16.93 -5.60
N GLU A 445 -22.99 -16.36 -6.63
CA GLU A 445 -24.06 -15.37 -6.51
C GLU A 445 -25.35 -15.99 -5.94
N PHE A 446 -25.70 -17.21 -6.37
CA PHE A 446 -26.85 -17.98 -5.85
C PHE A 446 -26.67 -18.36 -4.37
N TRP A 447 -25.50 -18.86 -3.97
CA TRP A 447 -25.23 -19.20 -2.57
C TRP A 447 -25.12 -17.94 -1.68
N ALA A 448 -24.57 -16.84 -2.21
CA ALA A 448 -24.54 -15.56 -1.51
C ALA A 448 -25.95 -14.98 -1.28
N LEU A 449 -26.86 -15.12 -2.25
CA LEU A 449 -28.24 -14.65 -2.13
C LEU A 449 -29.11 -15.53 -1.22
N THR A 450 -28.81 -16.83 -1.13
CA THR A 450 -29.61 -17.79 -0.35
C THR A 450 -29.11 -17.97 1.09
N GLY A 451 -27.93 -17.46 1.43
CA GLY A 451 -27.34 -17.59 2.77
C GLY A 451 -27.01 -19.04 3.17
N GLN A 452 -27.05 -19.97 2.22
CA GLN A 452 -26.73 -21.38 2.46
C GLN A 452 -25.27 -21.68 2.10
N PRO A 453 -24.60 -22.57 2.85
CA PRO A 453 -23.23 -22.98 2.53
C PRO A 453 -23.19 -23.75 1.21
N SER A 454 -22.27 -23.35 0.32
CA SER A 454 -22.04 -24.04 -0.97
C SER A 454 -21.64 -25.50 -0.74
N PRO A 455 -22.25 -26.48 -1.44
CA PRO A 455 -21.92 -27.89 -1.32
C PRO A 455 -20.60 -28.27 -2.04
N PHE A 456 -19.95 -27.30 -2.72
CA PHE A 456 -18.66 -27.49 -3.39
C PHE A 456 -17.46 -26.99 -2.57
N VAL A 457 -17.63 -26.86 -1.25
CA VAL A 457 -16.53 -26.62 -0.30
C VAL A 457 -15.91 -27.94 0.11
#